data_AF-A0A2V9YU16-F1
#
_entry.id   AF-A0A2V9YU16-F1
#
_cell.length_a   1.000
_cell.length_b   1.000
_cell.length_c   1.000
_cell.angle_alpha   90.00
_cell.angle_beta   90.00
_cell.angle_gamma   90.00
#
_symmetry.space_group_name_H-M   'P 1'
#
loop_
_entity.id
_entity.type
_entity.pdbx_description
1 polymer ?
#
loop_
_entity_poly.entity_id
_entity_poly.type
_entity_poly.pdbx_seq_one_letter_code
_entity_poly.pdbx_strand_id
1 'polypeptide(L)'
;MLPGVTLPQPSYKKNLLSVLFAISIFTLGIAVDRLVAVNGWLAGLDDAAAAIAIGLLIYLFERHRERMLLERLQTIALMNHHVRNALQVLAYSQYERDRTRQAQIIRDAILRIDWALKEILGRSSDMKPQRVKAA
;
A
#
# COMPACT_ATOMS: atom_id res chain seq x y z
N MET A 1 -9.02 -17.93 -13.15
CA MET A 1 -9.56 -17.14 -12.02
C MET A 1 -8.88 -17.60 -10.74
N LEU A 2 -8.05 -16.75 -10.12
CA LEU A 2 -7.45 -17.04 -8.81
C LEU A 2 -8.36 -16.42 -7.73
N PRO A 3 -8.94 -17.21 -6.82
CA PRO A 3 -9.71 -16.70 -5.69
C PRO A 3 -8.73 -16.13 -4.66
N GLY A 4 -8.91 -14.87 -4.24
CA GLY A 4 -8.23 -14.35 -3.05
C GLY A 4 -7.45 -13.05 -3.20
N VAL A 5 -7.36 -12.43 -4.38
CA VAL A 5 -6.83 -11.06 -4.49
C VAL A 5 -7.99 -10.07 -4.37
N THR A 6 -8.39 -9.75 -3.15
CA THR A 6 -9.15 -8.52 -2.89
C THR A 6 -8.19 -7.36 -3.10
N LEU A 7 -8.16 -6.84 -4.33
CA LEU A 7 -7.55 -5.53 -4.60
C LEU A 7 -8.07 -4.54 -3.55
N PRO A 8 -7.22 -3.73 -2.90
CA PRO A 8 -7.67 -2.71 -1.98
C PRO A 8 -8.59 -1.78 -2.76
N GLN A 9 -9.90 -1.98 -2.58
CA GLN A 9 -10.92 -1.10 -3.13
C GLN A 9 -10.59 0.30 -2.63
N PRO A 10 -10.57 1.33 -3.49
CA PRO A 10 -10.44 2.71 -3.04
C PRO A 10 -11.62 2.95 -2.11
N SER A 11 -11.35 2.85 -0.81
CA SER A 11 -12.40 2.93 0.20
C SER A 11 -12.71 4.41 0.32
N TYR A 12 -13.65 4.85 -0.51
CA TYR A 12 -14.24 6.20 -0.45
C TYR A 12 -14.62 6.56 0.99
N LYS A 13 -14.95 5.56 1.82
CA LYS A 13 -15.23 5.71 3.25
C LYS A 13 -14.05 6.28 4.06
N LYS A 14 -12.80 5.97 3.69
CA LYS A 14 -11.59 6.48 4.39
C LYS A 14 -11.25 7.90 3.95
N ASN A 15 -11.38 8.20 2.66
CA ASN A 15 -11.27 9.57 2.16
C ASN A 15 -12.41 10.46 2.70
N LEU A 16 -13.59 9.90 2.89
CA LEU A 16 -14.70 10.57 3.56
C LEU A 16 -14.39 10.82 5.04
N LEU A 17 -13.69 9.90 5.71
CA LEU A 17 -13.31 10.05 7.12
C LEU A 17 -12.33 11.21 7.32
N SER A 18 -11.33 11.37 6.46
CA SER A 18 -10.39 12.50 6.56
C SER A 18 -11.07 13.84 6.26
N VAL A 19 -11.98 13.87 5.29
CA VAL A 19 -12.82 15.05 5.01
C VAL A 19 -13.73 15.37 6.20
N LEU A 20 -14.37 14.36 6.80
CA LEU A 20 -15.20 14.54 8.00
C LEU A 20 -14.38 15.03 9.20
N PHE A 21 -13.16 14.52 9.36
CA PHE A 21 -12.24 14.99 10.41
C PHE A 21 -11.85 16.46 10.21
N ALA A 22 -11.54 16.85 8.98
CA ALA A 22 -11.23 18.24 8.64
C ALA A 22 -12.44 19.16 8.87
N ILE A 23 -13.64 18.73 8.49
CA ILE A 23 -14.90 19.46 8.77
C ILE A 23 -15.12 19.57 10.28
N SER A 24 -14.92 18.50 11.04
CA SER A 24 -15.09 18.50 12.50
C SER A 24 -14.15 19.48 13.18
N ILE A 25 -12.86 19.49 12.79
CA ILE A 25 -11.85 20.43 13.30
C ILE A 25 -12.26 21.87 12.95
N PHE A 26 -12.67 22.12 11.70
CA PHE A 26 -13.12 23.44 11.25
C PHE A 26 -14.34 23.95 12.03
N THR A 27 -15.34 23.09 12.25
CA THR A 27 -16.53 23.45 13.03
C THR A 27 -16.20 23.70 14.51
N LEU A 28 -15.23 22.97 15.07
CA LEU A 28 -14.79 23.16 16.44
C LEU A 28 -14.04 24.47 16.61
N GLY A 29 -13.17 24.84 15.66
CA GLY A 29 -12.48 26.14 15.63
C GLY A 29 -13.48 27.30 15.62
N ILE A 30 -14.46 27.27 14.71
CA ILE A 30 -15.54 28.28 14.66
C ILE A 30 -16.34 28.34 15.97
N ALA A 31 -16.61 27.20 16.60
CA ALA A 31 -17.35 27.17 17.87
C ALA A 31 -16.54 27.77 19.03
N VAL A 32 -15.23 27.50 19.08
CA VAL A 32 -14.30 28.09 20.05
C VAL A 32 -14.19 29.60 19.81
N ASP A 33 -14.04 30.03 18.57
CA ASP A 33 -14.01 31.45 18.20
C ASP A 33 -15.32 32.15 18.59
N ARG A 34 -16.48 31.53 18.37
CA ARG A 34 -17.78 32.09 18.80
C ARG A 34 -17.95 32.17 20.32
N LEU A 35 -17.32 31.27 21.06
CA LEU A 35 -17.31 31.27 22.53
C LEU A 35 -16.31 32.27 23.12
N VAL A 36 -15.22 32.56 22.40
CA VAL A 36 -14.12 33.45 22.84
C VAL A 36 -14.27 34.88 22.29
N ALA A 37 -14.97 35.08 21.17
CA ALA A 37 -15.10 36.38 20.51
C ALA A 37 -16.08 37.32 21.22
N VAL A 38 -15.57 37.98 22.26
CA VAL A 38 -15.96 39.35 22.62
C VAL A 38 -15.26 40.39 21.73
N ASN A 39 -14.20 40.04 20.97
CA ASN A 39 -13.53 40.98 20.06
C ASN A 39 -12.87 40.30 18.84
N GLY A 40 -13.34 40.64 17.62
CA GLY A 40 -12.52 40.63 16.39
C GLY A 40 -12.86 39.59 15.31
N TRP A 41 -13.32 40.05 14.14
CA TRP A 41 -13.65 39.26 12.93
C TRP A 41 -12.44 38.58 12.24
N LEU A 42 -11.21 38.81 12.73
CA LEU A 42 -9.96 38.32 12.13
C LEU A 42 -9.49 36.95 12.66
N ALA A 43 -10.11 36.41 13.72
CA ALA A 43 -9.67 35.15 14.34
C ALA A 43 -9.95 33.89 13.46
N GLY A 44 -11.06 33.86 12.73
CA GLY A 44 -11.49 32.64 12.03
C GLY A 44 -10.74 32.30 10.73
N LEU A 45 -9.91 33.21 10.19
CA LEU A 45 -9.16 32.94 8.95
C LEU A 45 -7.99 31.98 9.18
N ASP A 46 -7.36 32.05 10.35
CA ASP A 46 -6.20 31.23 10.70
C ASP A 46 -6.63 29.76 10.94
N ASP A 47 -7.72 29.57 11.67
CA ASP A 47 -8.32 28.24 11.90
C ASP A 47 -8.79 27.57 10.60
N ALA A 48 -9.30 28.35 9.64
CA ALA A 48 -9.66 27.84 8.32
C ALA A 48 -8.44 27.35 7.54
N ALA A 49 -7.35 28.13 7.55
CA ALA A 49 -6.10 27.77 6.89
C ALA A 49 -5.48 26.52 7.54
N ALA A 50 -5.51 26.44 8.88
CA ALA A 50 -5.03 25.28 9.63
C ALA A 50 -5.82 24.00 9.31
N ALA A 51 -7.16 24.07 9.27
CA ALA A 51 -7.99 22.91 8.94
C ALA A 51 -7.76 22.40 7.51
N ILE A 52 -7.60 23.32 6.55
CA ILE A 52 -7.27 22.98 5.16
C ILE A 52 -5.88 22.34 5.08
N ALA A 53 -4.88 22.90 5.77
CA ALA A 53 -3.53 22.37 5.80
C ALA A 53 -3.49 20.95 6.39
N ILE A 54 -4.19 20.71 7.49
CA ILE A 54 -4.30 19.39 8.13
C ILE A 54 -5.00 18.40 7.20
N GLY A 55 -6.13 18.79 6.60
CA GLY A 55 -6.86 17.94 5.66
C GLY A 55 -6.01 17.55 4.44
N LEU A 56 -5.27 18.50 3.88
CA LEU A 56 -4.35 18.26 2.78
C LEU A 56 -3.19 17.33 3.19
N LEU A 57 -2.62 17.52 4.38
CA LEU A 57 -1.55 16.68 4.90
C LEU A 57 -2.01 15.23 5.07
N ILE A 58 -3.19 15.02 5.66
CA ILE A 58 -3.78 13.69 5.83
C ILE A 58 -4.03 13.05 4.46
N TYR A 59 -4.62 13.79 3.52
CA TYR A 59 -4.87 13.30 2.16
C TYR A 59 -3.59 12.85 1.45
N LEU A 60 -2.54 13.67 1.49
CA LEU A 60 -1.24 13.33 0.88
C LEU A 60 -0.62 12.09 1.54
N PHE A 61 -0.69 12.01 2.86
CA PHE A 61 -0.17 10.86 3.61
C PHE A 61 -0.91 9.57 3.26
N GLU A 62 -2.23 9.61 3.20
CA GLU A 62 -3.07 8.45 2.86
C GLU A 62 -2.80 8.00 1.43
N ARG A 63 -2.66 8.94 0.49
CA ARG A 63 -2.33 8.65 -0.91
C ARG A 63 -0.95 8.02 -1.07
N HIS A 64 0.03 8.48 -0.30
CA HIS A 64 1.37 7.90 -0.30
C HIS A 64 1.36 6.48 0.27
N ARG A 65 0.61 6.26 1.35
CA ARG A 65 0.44 4.95 1.97
C ARG A 65 -0.25 3.95 1.04
N GLU A 66 -1.27 4.36 0.30
CA GLU A 66 -1.91 3.52 -0.71
C GLU A 66 -0.93 3.06 -1.78
N ARG A 67 -0.08 3.97 -2.29
CA ARG A 67 0.93 3.62 -3.30
C ARG A 67 1.92 2.58 -2.78
N MET A 68 2.44 2.76 -1.57
CA MET A 68 3.35 1.78 -0.95
C MET A 68 2.70 0.41 -0.76
N LEU A 69 1.41 0.37 -0.40
CA LEU A 69 0.68 -0.90 -0.26
C LEU A 69 0.47 -1.58 -1.62
N LEU A 70 0.12 -0.82 -2.65
CA LEU A 70 -0.04 -1.33 -4.01
C LEU A 70 1.27 -1.89 -4.57
N GLU A 71 2.39 -1.20 -4.37
CA GLU A 71 3.71 -1.67 -4.80
C GLU A 71 4.10 -3.00 -4.13
N ARG A 72 3.81 -3.15 -2.83
CA ARG A 72 4.02 -4.41 -2.11
C ARG A 72 3.14 -5.53 -2.64
N LEU A 73 1.85 -5.26 -2.90
CA LEU A 73 0.93 -6.25 -3.45
C LEU A 73 1.32 -6.67 -4.87
N GLN A 74 1.78 -5.72 -5.70
CA GLN A 74 2.27 -6.02 -7.04
C GLN A 74 3.52 -6.91 -7.00
N THR A 75 4.45 -6.63 -6.10
CA THR A 75 5.61 -7.49 -5.85
C THR A 75 5.20 -8.91 -5.48
N ILE A 76 4.27 -9.05 -4.52
CA ILE A 76 3.77 -10.38 -4.10
C ILE A 76 3.08 -11.10 -5.26
N ALA A 77 2.26 -10.39 -6.04
CA ALA A 77 1.57 -10.96 -7.20
C ALA A 77 2.56 -11.44 -8.27
N LEU A 78 3.61 -10.67 -8.54
CA LEU A 78 4.68 -11.04 -9.47
C LEU A 78 5.43 -12.28 -8.98
N MET A 79 5.84 -12.31 -7.71
CA MET A 79 6.49 -13.48 -7.11
C MET A 79 5.59 -14.71 -7.22
N ASN A 80 4.31 -14.57 -6.87
CA ASN A 80 3.34 -15.67 -6.94
C ASN A 80 3.21 -16.19 -8.38
N HIS A 81 3.22 -15.32 -9.39
CA HIS A 81 3.23 -15.75 -10.79
C HIS A 81 4.43 -16.65 -11.10
N HIS A 82 5.64 -16.26 -10.70
CA HIS A 82 6.84 -17.06 -10.93
C HIS A 82 6.80 -18.41 -10.18
N VAL A 83 6.36 -18.40 -8.90
CA VAL A 83 6.20 -19.63 -8.10
C VAL A 83 5.18 -20.55 -8.75
N ARG A 84 4.01 -20.04 -9.14
CA ARG A 84 2.97 -20.83 -9.79
C ARG A 84 3.46 -21.42 -11.12
N ASN A 85 4.16 -20.64 -11.93
CA ASN A 85 4.72 -21.13 -13.20
C ASN A 85 5.73 -22.25 -12.96
N ALA A 86 6.61 -22.11 -11.97
CA ALA A 86 7.59 -23.14 -11.64
C ALA A 86 6.93 -24.43 -11.11
N LEU A 87 5.89 -24.29 -10.28
CA LEU A 87 5.09 -25.44 -9.81
C LEU A 87 4.35 -26.15 -10.94
N GLN A 88 3.84 -25.42 -11.93
CA GLN A 88 3.25 -26.02 -13.13
C GLN A 88 4.28 -26.87 -13.88
N VAL A 89 5.48 -26.33 -14.12
CA VAL A 89 6.58 -27.06 -14.77
C VAL A 89 6.94 -28.33 -13.98
N LEU A 90 6.99 -28.24 -12.64
CA LEU A 90 7.23 -29.39 -11.77
C LEU A 90 6.11 -30.43 -11.84
N ALA A 91 4.86 -30.00 -11.91
CA ALA A 91 3.72 -30.91 -12.07
C ALA A 91 3.76 -31.65 -13.41
N TYR A 92 4.29 -31.01 -14.47
CA TYR A 92 4.44 -31.65 -15.79
C TYR A 92 5.70 -32.51 -15.92
N SER A 93 6.73 -32.29 -15.10
CA SER A 93 7.98 -33.07 -15.19
C SER A 93 7.78 -34.56 -14.91
N GLN A 94 6.71 -34.96 -14.22
CA GLN A 94 6.38 -36.37 -14.00
C GLN A 94 6.04 -37.13 -15.29
N TYR A 95 5.64 -36.41 -16.35
CA TYR A 95 5.34 -37.01 -17.66
C TYR A 95 6.56 -37.10 -18.58
N GLU A 96 7.72 -36.60 -18.15
CA GLU A 96 8.96 -36.73 -18.91
C GLU A 96 9.51 -38.16 -18.86
N ARG A 97 9.81 -38.69 -20.05
CA ARG A 97 10.28 -40.07 -20.21
C ARG A 97 11.76 -40.23 -19.91
N ASP A 98 12.54 -39.17 -20.13
CA ASP A 98 13.97 -39.14 -19.83
C ASP A 98 14.20 -38.66 -18.39
N ARG A 99 14.65 -39.58 -17.53
CA ARG A 99 14.93 -39.28 -16.10
C ARG A 99 15.97 -38.18 -15.92
N THR A 100 16.92 -38.07 -16.84
CA THR A 100 17.98 -37.05 -16.80
C THR A 100 17.38 -35.67 -17.06
N ARG A 101 16.51 -35.56 -18.07
CA ARG A 101 15.77 -34.32 -18.36
C ARG A 101 14.76 -33.98 -17.26
N GLN A 102 14.06 -34.97 -16.72
CA GLN A 102 13.16 -34.79 -15.59
C GLN A 102 13.89 -34.18 -14.38
N ALA A 103 15.07 -34.72 -14.02
CA ALA A 103 15.87 -34.20 -12.92
C ALA A 103 16.36 -32.76 -13.18
N GLN A 104 16.72 -32.43 -14.43
CA GLN A 104 17.09 -31.07 -14.83
C GLN A 104 15.91 -30.10 -14.70
N ILE A 105 14.73 -30.45 -15.21
CA ILE A 105 13.52 -29.62 -15.15
C ILE A 105 13.13 -29.34 -13.69
N ILE A 106 13.21 -30.35 -12.83
CA ILE A 106 12.95 -30.20 -11.39
C ILE A 106 13.94 -29.21 -10.77
N ARG A 107 15.24 -29.36 -11.06
CA ARG A 107 16.29 -28.48 -10.53
C ARG A 107 16.08 -27.03 -10.99
N ASP A 108 15.77 -26.82 -12.27
CA ASP A 108 15.54 -25.49 -12.84
C ASP A 108 14.29 -24.83 -12.26
N ALA A 109 13.22 -25.59 -12.03
CA ALA A 109 12.01 -25.08 -11.38
C ALA A 109 12.30 -24.65 -9.93
N ILE A 110 13.08 -25.44 -9.17
CA ILE A 110 13.50 -25.09 -7.81
C ILE A 110 14.34 -23.81 -7.81
N LEU A 111 15.31 -23.69 -8.73
CA LEU A 111 16.16 -22.49 -8.86
C LEU A 111 15.33 -21.23 -9.18
N ARG A 112 14.31 -21.36 -10.03
CA ARG A 112 13.39 -20.24 -10.33
C ARG A 112 12.55 -19.82 -9.13
N ILE A 113 12.13 -20.76 -8.29
CA ILE A 113 11.41 -20.47 -7.04
C ILE A 113 12.35 -19.75 -6.05
N ASP A 114 13.56 -20.27 -5.86
CA ASP A 114 14.56 -19.67 -4.96
C ASP A 114 14.93 -18.25 -5.40
N TRP A 115 15.13 -18.04 -6.71
CA TRP A 115 15.35 -16.72 -7.28
C TRP A 115 14.16 -15.78 -7.03
N ALA A 116 12.93 -16.22 -7.27
CA ALA A 116 11.74 -15.40 -7.05
C ALA A 116 11.59 -15.00 -5.56
N LEU A 117 11.88 -15.92 -4.63
CA LEU A 117 11.83 -15.65 -3.20
C LEU A 117 12.93 -14.69 -2.75
N LYS A 118 14.16 -14.85 -3.23
CA LYS A 118 15.29 -13.99 -2.81
C LYS A 118 15.27 -12.63 -3.48
N GLU A 119 15.11 -12.57 -4.79
CA GLU A 119 15.27 -11.33 -5.55
C GLU A 119 14.02 -10.46 -5.48
N ILE A 120 12.83 -11.05 -5.71
CA ILE A 120 11.57 -10.28 -5.77
C ILE A 120 11.13 -9.88 -4.36
N LEU A 121 11.13 -10.82 -3.40
CA LEU A 121 10.74 -10.51 -2.03
C LEU A 121 11.85 -9.73 -1.29
N GLY A 122 13.11 -10.13 -1.46
CA GLY A 122 14.26 -9.46 -0.83
C GLY A 122 14.37 -7.97 -1.19
N ARG A 123 14.20 -7.63 -2.48
CA ARG A 123 14.16 -6.23 -2.93
C ARG A 123 13.03 -5.43 -2.28
N SER A 124 11.90 -6.06 -1.97
CA SER A 124 10.78 -5.40 -1.29
C SER A 124 10.91 -5.28 0.22
N SER A 125 11.64 -6.21 0.87
CA SER A 125 11.93 -6.14 2.31
C SER A 125 13.00 -5.11 2.66
N ASP A 126 13.93 -4.83 1.74
CA ASP A 126 14.94 -3.77 1.89
C ASP A 126 14.39 -2.35 1.70
N MET A 127 13.14 -2.22 1.22
CA MET A 127 12.38 -0.97 1.23
C MET A 127 11.99 -0.62 2.68
N LYS A 128 12.99 -0.23 3.50
CA LYS A 128 12.77 0.30 4.85
C LYS A 128 11.76 1.44 4.75
N PRO A 129 10.78 1.53 5.67
CA PRO A 129 9.90 2.69 5.72
C PRO A 129 10.79 3.91 5.89
N GLN A 130 10.77 4.80 4.89
CA GLN A 130 11.39 6.11 4.98
C GLN A 130 10.66 6.82 6.12
N ARG A 131 11.21 6.74 7.34
CA ARG A 131 10.75 7.53 8.48
C ARG A 131 10.94 8.97 8.04
N VAL A 132 9.84 9.62 7.67
CA VAL A 132 9.80 11.05 7.46
C VAL A 132 10.37 11.66 8.74
N LYS A 133 11.58 12.20 8.65
CA LYS A 133 12.14 13.02 9.71
C LYS A 133 11.29 14.28 9.71
N ALA A 134 10.38 14.37 10.69
CA ALA A 134 9.79 15.65 11.06
C ALA A 134 10.95 16.55 11.48
N ALA A 135 11.23 17.56 10.65
CA ALA A 135 12.08 18.69 10.97
C ALA A 135 11.20 19.82 11.51
#